data_AF-A0A6L5X7V9-F1
#
_entry.id   AF-A0A6L5X7V9-F1
#
_cell.length_a   1.000
_cell.length_b   1.000
_cell.length_c   1.000
_cell.angle_alpha   90.00
_cell.angle_beta   90.00
_cell.angle_gamma   90.00
#
_symmetry.space_group_name_H-M   'P 1'
#
loop_
_entity.id
_entity.type
_entity.pdbx_description
1 polymer ?
#
loop_
_entity_poly.entity_id
_entity_poly.type
_entity_poly.pdbx_seq_one_letter_code
_entity_poly.pdbx_strand_id
1 'polypeptide(L)'
;MGLFDFLFGNKKIERERQEEFRLKQEAEMRLHAEEQRRQAEVRRRAEEQRNRQEQERQEAILSNFDFDSNCHQRYESGTPVKDLQVCPRFIRIRKNTNGCRGYHLKNGDGYILTATNGDTGQPQFAAKPMRVAKISDNEILLKGYIVSAQTPFGWQDIDLSDYGFSIILKKGKVDKCILHMYDRNVDLEYRIRSSQQEATSTCAKKELTETEKFVNEALAQLQMGNDGDATYHPLYQAWRSYRYDPAQLSEIQNYGEYGMGLMIFLSFGTISDIDDQQQLASLAYLFISKAINKKPTDCNLYKNRILLMLTNHEAFQYTVSSAVNTGDGLGFMGFSNFEGRDSMYKMEFADLNASPRLLLIDLFASKYRDLKLKIASNFFGQGKNEPSIVTEGKALHAKVLAYLEDKVIKDGNIDF
;
A
#
# COMPACT_ATOMS: atom_id res chain seq x y z
N MET A 1 92.65 -4.72 55.78
CA MET A 1 91.24 -4.52 55.42
C MET A 1 90.66 -5.87 55.08
N GLY A 2 89.66 -6.33 55.84
CA GLY A 2 89.29 -7.74 55.93
C GLY A 2 88.26 -8.19 54.90
N LEU A 3 88.38 -9.46 54.47
CA LEU A 3 87.50 -10.16 53.52
C LEU A 3 86.00 -10.06 53.86
N PHE A 4 85.67 -9.82 55.14
CA PHE A 4 84.30 -9.69 55.64
C PHE A 4 83.65 -8.33 55.31
N ASP A 5 84.37 -7.21 55.30
CA ASP A 5 83.81 -5.90 54.92
C ASP A 5 83.43 -5.85 53.44
N PHE A 6 84.17 -6.57 52.59
CA PHE A 6 83.89 -6.68 51.15
C PHE A 6 82.61 -7.49 50.86
N LEU A 7 82.37 -8.57 51.62
CA LEU A 7 81.20 -9.45 51.45
C LEU A 7 79.89 -8.82 51.98
N PHE A 8 79.93 -8.12 53.11
CA PHE A 8 78.74 -7.44 53.67
C PHE A 8 78.43 -6.10 52.98
N GLY A 9 79.46 -5.38 52.52
CA GLY A 9 79.28 -4.19 51.67
C GLY A 9 78.60 -4.52 50.33
N ASN A 10 79.01 -5.60 49.67
CA ASN A 10 78.39 -6.04 48.41
C ASN A 10 76.92 -6.45 48.58
N LYS A 11 76.55 -7.18 49.65
CA LYS A 11 75.14 -7.54 49.92
C LYS A 11 74.25 -6.33 50.19
N LYS A 12 74.78 -5.28 50.82
CA LYS A 12 74.04 -4.04 51.07
C LYS A 12 73.80 -3.28 49.76
N ILE A 13 74.84 -3.14 48.94
CA ILE A 13 74.77 -2.51 47.60
C ILE A 13 73.81 -3.28 46.68
N GLU A 14 73.79 -4.61 46.77
CA GLU A 14 72.91 -5.45 45.95
C GLU A 14 71.43 -5.32 46.36
N ARG A 15 71.13 -5.21 47.67
CA ARG A 15 69.78 -4.91 48.15
C ARG A 15 69.33 -3.51 47.78
N GLU A 16 70.21 -2.51 47.89
CA GLU A 16 69.93 -1.13 47.48
C GLU A 16 69.63 -1.06 45.98
N ARG A 17 70.38 -1.78 45.13
CA ARG A 17 70.08 -1.89 43.68
C ARG A 17 68.76 -2.60 43.40
N GLN A 18 68.42 -3.65 44.14
CA GLN A 18 67.14 -4.36 43.96
C GLN A 18 65.95 -3.48 44.37
N GLU A 19 66.10 -2.71 45.46
CA GLU A 19 65.08 -1.79 45.93
C GLU A 19 64.92 -0.59 44.98
N GLU A 20 66.03 -0.04 44.47
CA GLU A 20 66.02 1.01 43.45
C GLU A 20 65.41 0.51 42.13
N PHE A 21 65.70 -0.73 41.72
CA PHE A 21 65.08 -1.37 40.56
C PHE A 21 63.57 -1.57 40.77
N ARG A 22 63.13 -2.00 41.96
CA ARG A 22 61.71 -2.15 42.29
C ARG A 22 60.98 -0.80 42.31
N LEU A 23 61.58 0.23 42.91
CA LEU A 23 61.03 1.60 42.92
C LEU A 23 60.93 2.16 41.50
N LYS A 24 61.92 1.88 40.65
CA LYS A 24 61.91 2.27 39.24
C LYS A 24 60.80 1.54 38.47
N GLN A 25 60.63 0.24 38.67
CA GLN A 25 59.52 -0.53 38.09
C GLN A 25 58.15 -0.05 38.58
N GLU A 26 57.98 0.25 39.87
CA GLU A 26 56.74 0.80 40.41
C GLU A 26 56.44 2.19 39.85
N ALA A 27 57.46 3.05 39.71
CA ALA A 27 57.32 4.37 39.09
C ALA A 27 56.92 4.25 37.60
N GLU A 28 57.55 3.34 36.85
CA GLU A 28 57.20 3.06 35.45
C GLU A 28 55.77 2.51 35.32
N MET A 29 55.35 1.60 36.21
CA MET A 29 53.96 1.12 36.24
C MET A 29 52.95 2.22 36.57
N ARG A 30 53.27 3.11 37.52
CA ARG A 30 52.41 4.27 37.85
C ARG A 30 52.29 5.23 36.68
N LEU A 31 53.39 5.53 36.00
CA LEU A 31 53.41 6.35 34.78
C LEU A 31 52.54 5.74 33.68
N HIS A 32 52.71 4.45 33.41
CA HIS A 32 51.91 3.75 32.40
C HIS A 32 50.41 3.71 32.76
N ALA A 33 50.08 3.50 34.04
CA ALA A 33 48.69 3.53 34.51
C ALA A 33 48.06 4.94 34.43
N GLU A 34 48.83 6.00 34.71
CA GLU A 34 48.37 7.39 34.54
C GLU A 34 48.16 7.73 33.06
N GLU A 35 49.06 7.29 32.18
CA GLU A 35 48.95 7.48 30.74
C GLU A 35 47.72 6.75 30.17
N GLN A 36 47.46 5.51 30.60
CA GLN A 36 46.23 4.79 30.26
C GLN A 36 44.97 5.51 30.73
N ARG A 37 44.96 6.08 31.94
CA ARG A 37 43.83 6.87 32.44
C ARG A 37 43.59 8.13 31.61
N ARG A 38 44.66 8.86 31.27
CA ARG A 38 44.56 10.04 30.39
C ARG A 38 44.03 9.67 29.01
N GLN A 39 44.52 8.58 28.41
CA GLN A 39 44.02 8.09 27.12
C GLN A 39 42.54 7.68 27.19
N ALA A 40 42.12 7.00 28.26
CA ALA A 40 40.71 6.65 28.47
C ALA A 40 39.82 7.89 28.63
N GLU A 41 40.28 8.91 29.35
CA GLU A 41 39.54 10.17 29.53
C GLU A 41 39.41 10.95 28.22
N VAL A 42 40.48 11.02 27.41
CA VAL A 42 40.44 11.64 26.07
C VAL A 42 39.45 10.90 25.17
N ARG A 43 39.46 9.56 25.17
CA ARG A 43 38.49 8.75 24.40
C ARG A 43 37.05 9.02 24.84
N ARG A 44 36.80 9.05 26.16
CA ARG A 44 35.47 9.34 26.72
C ARG A 44 34.97 10.72 26.31
N ARG A 45 35.80 11.77 26.44
CA ARG A 45 35.44 13.13 26.01
C ARG A 45 35.18 13.22 24.50
N ALA A 46 35.99 12.53 23.69
CA ALA A 46 35.79 12.48 22.24
C ALA A 46 34.52 11.71 21.84
N GLU A 47 34.11 10.71 22.62
CA GLU A 47 32.85 9.99 22.45
C GLU A 47 31.64 10.84 22.87
N GLU A 48 31.71 11.49 24.05
CA GLU A 48 30.69 12.44 24.52
C GLU A 48 30.46 13.58 23.51
N GLN A 49 31.55 14.13 22.96
CA GLN A 49 31.47 15.21 21.97
C GLN A 49 30.87 14.74 20.65
N ARG A 50 31.20 13.51 20.21
CA ARG A 50 30.57 12.89 19.02
C ARG A 50 29.09 12.65 19.23
N ASN A 51 28.69 12.07 20.36
CA ASN A 51 27.29 11.83 20.69
C ASN A 51 26.49 13.13 20.73
N ARG A 52 27.07 14.20 21.30
CA ARG A 52 26.43 15.53 21.33
C ARG A 52 26.26 16.10 19.91
N GLN A 53 27.29 16.04 19.07
CA GLN A 53 27.20 16.50 17.69
C GLN A 53 26.16 15.71 16.88
N GLU A 54 26.08 14.40 17.10
CA GLU A 54 25.10 13.53 16.44
C GLU A 54 23.67 13.86 16.86
N GLN A 55 23.45 14.15 18.14
CA GLN A 55 22.16 14.57 18.69
C GLN A 55 21.75 15.97 18.20
N GLU A 56 22.68 16.92 18.13
CA GLU A 56 22.45 18.26 17.57
C GLU A 56 22.11 18.18 16.07
N ARG A 57 22.83 17.34 15.30
CA ARG A 57 22.56 17.11 13.87
C ARG A 57 21.20 16.46 13.67
N GLN A 58 20.84 15.50 14.51
CA GLN A 58 19.53 14.86 14.52
C GLN A 58 18.42 15.90 14.71
N GLU A 59 18.53 16.74 15.73
CA GLU A 59 17.52 17.74 16.06
C GLU A 59 17.44 18.84 14.98
N ALA A 60 18.57 19.24 14.40
CA ALA A 60 18.61 20.20 13.30
C ALA A 60 17.87 19.71 12.05
N ILE A 61 17.96 18.42 11.72
CA ILE A 61 17.32 17.87 10.51
C ILE A 61 15.87 17.48 10.78
N LEU A 62 15.56 16.84 11.91
CA LEU A 62 14.26 16.21 12.15
C LEU A 62 13.22 17.08 12.87
N SER A 63 13.63 18.14 13.57
CA SER A 63 12.69 18.95 14.37
C SER A 63 11.54 19.53 13.56
N ASN A 64 11.80 19.90 12.30
CA ASN A 64 10.81 20.42 11.35
C ASN A 64 11.09 19.90 9.92
N PHE A 65 11.31 18.60 9.78
CA PHE A 65 11.58 18.01 8.47
C PHE A 65 10.33 18.04 7.59
N ASP A 66 10.44 18.69 6.43
CA ASP A 66 9.44 18.68 5.37
C ASP A 66 10.09 18.28 4.04
N PHE A 67 9.48 17.34 3.34
CA PHE A 67 9.90 16.90 2.02
C PHE A 67 8.71 16.79 1.08
N ASP A 68 8.65 17.72 0.14
CA ASP A 68 7.59 17.81 -0.86
C ASP A 68 8.02 17.06 -2.11
N SER A 69 7.66 15.78 -2.14
CA SER A 69 7.91 14.89 -3.27
C SER A 69 6.96 15.20 -4.42
N ASN A 70 7.42 15.15 -5.67
CA ASN A 70 6.54 15.29 -6.85
C ASN A 70 6.29 13.98 -7.59
N CYS A 71 7.01 12.91 -7.24
CA CYS A 71 6.70 11.56 -7.69
C CYS A 71 7.07 10.51 -6.64
N HIS A 72 6.53 9.31 -6.79
CA HIS A 72 6.95 8.15 -6.01
C HIS A 72 6.95 6.87 -6.84
N GLN A 73 7.86 5.95 -6.50
CA GLN A 73 7.99 4.63 -7.11
C GLN A 73 7.84 3.57 -6.01
N ARG A 74 7.04 2.54 -6.30
CA ARG A 74 6.95 1.38 -5.43
C ARG A 74 7.90 0.28 -5.92
N TYR A 75 8.54 -0.38 -4.97
CA TYR A 75 9.38 -1.54 -5.20
C TYR A 75 8.85 -2.71 -4.37
N GLU A 76 8.77 -3.89 -4.98
CA GLU A 76 8.53 -5.16 -4.29
C GLU A 76 9.76 -6.04 -4.50
N SER A 77 10.39 -6.47 -3.41
CA SER A 77 11.64 -7.24 -3.46
C SER A 77 12.71 -6.60 -4.35
N GLY A 78 12.88 -5.28 -4.22
CA GLY A 78 13.84 -4.49 -5.01
C GLY A 78 13.45 -4.26 -6.48
N THR A 79 12.35 -4.86 -6.96
CA THR A 79 11.87 -4.69 -8.34
C THR A 79 10.83 -3.58 -8.39
N PRO A 80 10.95 -2.58 -9.28
CA PRO A 80 9.93 -1.55 -9.41
C PRO A 80 8.62 -2.19 -9.88
N VAL A 81 7.56 -1.95 -9.12
CA VAL A 81 6.20 -2.43 -9.41
C VAL A 81 5.27 -1.24 -9.45
N LYS A 82 4.27 -1.31 -10.35
CA LYS A 82 3.44 -0.17 -10.75
C LYS A 82 4.29 0.91 -11.40
N ASP A 83 3.76 1.55 -12.43
CA ASP A 83 4.49 2.62 -13.10
C ASP A 83 4.78 3.77 -12.13
N LEU A 84 5.83 4.53 -12.43
CA LEU A 84 6.22 5.71 -11.67
C LEU A 84 5.01 6.64 -11.52
N GLN A 85 4.65 6.95 -10.27
CA GLN A 85 3.50 7.79 -10.00
C GLN A 85 3.95 9.23 -9.84
N VAL A 86 3.57 10.08 -10.79
CA VAL A 86 3.79 11.53 -10.71
C VAL A 86 2.62 12.16 -9.98
N CYS A 87 2.69 12.14 -8.65
CA CYS A 87 1.72 12.78 -7.78
C CYS A 87 2.44 13.36 -6.55
N PRO A 88 2.03 14.57 -6.12
CA PRO A 88 2.69 15.24 -5.01
C PRO A 88 2.42 14.49 -3.69
N ARG A 89 3.45 14.34 -2.87
CA ARG A 89 3.36 13.76 -1.53
C ARG A 89 4.12 14.66 -0.57
N PHE A 90 3.44 15.11 0.47
CA PHE A 90 4.04 15.96 1.51
C PHE A 90 4.43 15.08 2.68
N ILE A 91 5.72 14.83 2.83
CA ILE A 91 6.25 14.02 3.92
C ILE A 91 6.72 14.94 5.03
N ARG A 92 6.23 14.72 6.25
CA ARG A 92 6.57 15.53 7.42
C ARG A 92 6.98 14.65 8.58
N ILE A 93 8.06 15.05 9.26
CA ILE A 93 8.47 14.47 10.53
C ILE A 93 8.44 15.58 11.57
N ARG A 94 7.83 15.28 12.72
CA ARG A 94 7.77 16.20 13.86
C ARG A 94 8.18 15.46 15.12
N LYS A 95 8.87 16.15 16.02
CA LYS A 95 9.21 15.63 17.35
C LYS A 95 7.91 15.32 18.10
N ASN A 96 7.85 14.16 18.75
CA ASN A 96 6.71 13.80 19.57
C ASN A 96 6.72 14.62 20.87
N THR A 97 6.06 15.79 20.89
CA THR A 97 5.98 16.64 22.09
C THR A 97 4.74 16.37 22.93
N ASN A 98 3.60 16.10 22.28
CA ASN A 98 2.28 16.02 22.91
C ASN A 98 1.56 14.68 22.62
N GLY A 99 2.31 13.64 22.24
CA GLY A 99 1.74 12.38 21.76
C GLY A 99 1.27 12.45 20.30
N CYS A 100 0.55 11.41 19.88
CA CYS A 100 -0.09 11.32 18.57
C CYS A 100 -1.47 10.68 18.74
N ARG A 101 -2.50 11.25 18.09
CA ARG A 101 -3.86 10.68 18.14
C ARG A 101 -3.82 9.22 17.68
N GLY A 102 -4.51 8.35 18.42
CA GLY A 102 -4.53 6.91 18.18
C GLY A 102 -3.37 6.14 18.82
N TYR A 103 -2.47 6.80 19.56
CA TYR A 103 -1.34 6.15 20.24
C TYR A 103 -1.16 6.68 21.67
N HIS A 104 -0.83 5.78 22.60
CA HIS A 104 -0.28 6.16 23.91
C HIS A 104 1.25 6.23 23.81
N LEU A 105 1.76 7.46 23.61
CA LEU A 105 3.19 7.72 23.51
C LEU A 105 3.66 8.53 24.72
N LYS A 106 4.89 8.26 25.16
CA LYS A 106 5.55 9.10 26.13
C LYS A 106 5.93 10.43 25.46
N ASN A 107 5.57 11.56 26.07
CA ASN A 107 5.97 12.88 25.57
C ASN A 107 7.50 12.98 25.51
N GLY A 108 8.01 13.52 24.41
CA GLY A 108 9.43 13.66 24.12
C GLY A 108 10.10 12.43 23.52
N ASP A 109 9.40 11.30 23.42
CA ASP A 109 9.96 10.05 22.90
C ASP A 109 9.72 9.90 21.39
N GLY A 110 10.82 9.99 20.63
CA GLY A 110 10.81 9.78 19.18
C GLY A 110 10.15 10.89 18.37
N TYR A 111 9.71 10.51 17.18
CA TYR A 111 9.17 11.38 16.15
C TYR A 111 7.91 10.78 15.54
N ILE A 112 7.06 11.62 14.96
CA ILE A 112 5.86 11.23 14.25
C ILE A 112 6.08 11.48 12.77
N LEU A 113 6.08 10.40 11.97
CA LEU A 113 6.10 10.45 10.51
C LEU A 113 4.66 10.56 10.00
N THR A 114 4.42 11.53 9.13
CA THR A 114 3.14 11.69 8.41
C THR A 114 3.41 11.89 6.94
N ALA A 115 2.45 11.47 6.12
CA ALA A 115 2.44 11.74 4.69
C ALA A 115 1.04 12.12 4.24
N THR A 116 0.96 13.12 3.39
CA THR A 116 -0.30 13.60 2.81
C THR A 116 -0.22 13.53 1.30
N ASN A 117 -1.30 13.07 0.68
CA ASN A 117 -1.52 13.14 -0.75
C ASN A 117 -1.70 14.61 -1.14
N GLY A 118 -0.76 15.20 -1.89
CA GLY A 118 -0.81 16.62 -2.21
C GLY A 118 -1.92 16.99 -3.20
N ASP A 119 -2.48 16.00 -3.88
CA ASP A 119 -3.64 16.11 -4.78
C ASP A 119 -4.97 16.11 -4.03
N THR A 120 -5.13 15.29 -2.98
CA THR A 120 -6.40 15.17 -2.24
C THR A 120 -6.38 15.85 -0.87
N GLY A 121 -5.22 16.24 -0.36
CA GLY A 121 -5.02 16.73 1.00
C GLY A 121 -5.21 15.65 2.08
N GLN A 122 -5.53 14.41 1.69
CA GLN A 122 -5.81 13.31 2.63
C GLN A 122 -4.53 12.60 3.08
N PRO A 123 -4.49 12.02 4.30
CA PRO A 123 -3.38 11.19 4.73
C PRO A 123 -3.11 10.04 3.75
N GLN A 124 -1.85 9.85 3.35
CA GLN A 124 -1.45 8.71 2.52
C GLN A 124 -1.37 7.42 3.35
N PHE A 125 -0.97 7.55 4.61
CA PHE A 125 -0.94 6.46 5.58
C PHE A 125 -1.13 7.02 7.00
N ALA A 126 -1.57 6.16 7.92
CA ALA A 126 -1.69 6.50 9.33
C ALA A 126 -0.34 6.93 9.91
N ALA A 127 -0.35 7.99 10.73
CA ALA A 127 0.86 8.54 11.35
C ALA A 127 1.68 7.44 12.04
N LYS A 128 3.00 7.43 11.83
CA LYS A 128 3.88 6.37 12.34
C LYS A 128 4.84 6.92 13.40
N PRO A 129 4.68 6.53 14.68
CA PRO A 129 5.70 6.76 15.71
C PRO A 129 7.00 6.04 15.36
N MET A 130 8.11 6.76 15.42
CA MET A 130 9.41 6.32 14.93
C MET A 130 10.53 6.82 15.84
N ARG A 131 11.59 6.03 16.02
CA ARG A 131 12.85 6.45 16.67
C ARG A 131 13.99 6.40 15.67
N VAL A 132 15.01 7.22 15.87
CA VAL A 132 16.21 7.16 15.04
C VAL A 132 16.96 5.87 15.34
N ALA A 133 17.21 5.09 14.30
CA ALA A 133 17.96 3.85 14.35
C ALA A 133 19.40 4.02 13.87
N LYS A 134 19.64 4.96 12.93
CA LYS A 134 20.98 5.23 12.38
C LYS A 134 21.06 6.65 11.82
N ILE A 135 22.21 7.29 12.00
CA ILE A 135 22.58 8.55 11.36
C ILE A 135 23.93 8.35 10.66
N SER A 136 24.04 8.90 9.46
CA SER A 136 25.28 8.93 8.68
C SER A 136 25.26 10.13 7.74
N ASP A 137 26.36 10.34 7.02
CA ASP A 137 26.45 11.47 6.07
C ASP A 137 25.50 11.36 4.88
N ASN A 138 25.06 10.14 4.55
CA ASN A 138 24.25 9.85 3.38
C ASN A 138 22.83 9.36 3.72
N GLU A 139 22.56 9.05 4.99
CA GLU A 139 21.30 8.42 5.40
C GLU A 139 20.97 8.73 6.86
N ILE A 140 19.72 9.08 7.11
CA ILE A 140 19.09 9.02 8.44
C ILE A 140 17.98 7.97 8.36
N LEU A 141 18.10 6.91 9.15
CA LEU A 141 17.10 5.86 9.24
C LEU A 141 16.32 6.02 10.55
N LEU A 142 15.00 6.12 10.42
CA LEU A 142 14.07 5.97 11.52
C LEU A 142 13.43 4.58 11.46
N LYS A 143 13.14 4.00 12.61
CA LYS A 143 12.47 2.70 12.74
C LYS A 143 11.30 2.80 13.70
N GLY A 144 10.21 2.14 13.36
CA GLY A 144 9.08 2.00 14.27
C GLY A 144 9.45 1.14 15.47
N TYR A 145 8.62 1.19 16.49
CA TYR A 145 8.79 0.42 17.72
C TYR A 145 7.43 0.02 18.25
N ILE A 146 7.41 -0.91 19.20
CA ILE A 146 6.17 -1.37 19.84
C ILE A 146 5.51 -0.18 20.55
N VAL A 147 4.25 0.08 20.23
CA VAL A 147 3.44 1.15 20.81
C VAL A 147 2.06 0.64 21.16
N SER A 148 1.45 1.20 22.21
CA SER A 148 0.04 0.97 22.49
C SER A 148 -0.79 1.88 21.58
N ALA A 149 -1.58 1.27 20.70
CA ALA A 149 -2.39 1.94 19.70
C ALA A 149 -3.89 1.66 19.92
N GLN A 150 -4.73 2.61 19.53
CA GLN A 150 -6.17 2.47 19.57
C GLN A 150 -6.63 1.65 18.36
N THR A 151 -7.21 0.48 18.60
CA THR A 151 -7.81 -0.39 17.58
C THR A 151 -9.32 -0.52 17.81
N PRO A 152 -10.08 -1.12 16.88
CA PRO A 152 -11.51 -1.41 17.09
C PRO A 152 -11.80 -2.26 18.32
N PHE A 153 -10.79 -2.98 18.85
CA PHE A 153 -10.90 -3.84 20.02
C PHE A 153 -10.34 -3.19 21.30
N GLY A 154 -10.08 -1.88 21.27
CA GLY A 154 -9.49 -1.13 22.39
C GLY A 154 -7.99 -0.87 22.22
N TRP A 155 -7.33 -0.57 23.33
CA TRP A 155 -5.89 -0.30 23.34
C TRP A 155 -5.10 -1.61 23.27
N GLN A 156 -4.25 -1.74 22.25
CA GLN A 156 -3.43 -2.92 22.03
C GLN A 156 -2.00 -2.53 21.70
N ASP A 157 -1.05 -3.36 22.10
CA ASP A 157 0.35 -3.18 21.69
C ASP A 157 0.51 -3.67 20.25
N ILE A 158 0.93 -2.76 19.37
CA ILE A 158 1.21 -3.03 17.97
C ILE A 158 2.71 -2.86 17.75
N ASP A 159 3.33 -3.85 17.12
CA ASP A 159 4.70 -3.72 16.67
C ASP A 159 4.77 -2.94 15.37
N LEU A 160 5.33 -1.73 15.43
CA LEU A 160 5.59 -0.91 14.24
C LEU A 160 7.01 -1.08 13.71
N SER A 161 7.83 -1.97 14.29
CA SER A 161 9.22 -2.19 13.87
C SER A 161 9.36 -2.78 12.47
N ASP A 162 8.26 -3.30 11.90
CA ASP A 162 8.13 -3.67 10.49
C ASP A 162 8.17 -2.46 9.55
N TYR A 163 8.05 -1.24 10.07
CA TYR A 163 8.21 -0.02 9.31
C TYR A 163 9.56 0.65 9.59
N GLY A 164 10.21 1.09 8.51
CA GLY A 164 11.39 1.96 8.56
C GLY A 164 11.19 3.17 7.65
N PHE A 165 11.93 4.24 7.90
CA PHE A 165 11.93 5.41 7.03
C PHE A 165 13.33 5.98 6.88
N SER A 166 13.86 5.96 5.66
CA SER A 166 15.17 6.51 5.35
C SER A 166 15.06 7.86 4.65
N ILE A 167 15.79 8.84 5.16
CA ILE A 167 16.06 10.12 4.52
C ILE A 167 17.44 10.01 3.87
N ILE A 168 17.50 9.99 2.54
CA ILE A 168 18.75 9.87 1.81
C ILE A 168 19.29 11.26 1.51
N LEU A 169 20.54 11.48 1.90
CA LEU A 169 21.24 12.75 1.76
C LEU A 169 22.29 12.64 0.67
N LYS A 170 22.36 13.64 -0.21
CA LYS A 170 23.39 13.80 -1.24
C LYS A 170 23.98 15.20 -1.13
N LYS A 171 25.29 15.27 -0.88
CA LYS A 171 26.01 16.54 -0.64
C LYS A 171 25.34 17.40 0.46
N GLY A 172 24.89 16.75 1.53
CA GLY A 172 24.24 17.41 2.68
C GLY A 172 22.81 17.91 2.44
N LYS A 173 22.20 17.65 1.27
CA LYS A 173 20.80 17.96 0.98
C LYS A 173 19.98 16.69 0.86
N VAL A 174 18.70 16.76 1.19
CA VAL A 174 17.77 15.64 0.98
C VAL A 174 17.62 15.38 -0.51
N ASP A 175 17.94 14.17 -0.94
CA ASP A 175 17.82 13.71 -2.32
C ASP A 175 16.47 13.01 -2.52
N LYS A 176 16.14 12.09 -1.59
CA LYS A 176 14.93 11.29 -1.61
C LYS A 176 14.60 10.75 -0.23
N CYS A 177 13.37 10.27 -0.08
CA CYS A 177 12.93 9.55 1.11
C CYS A 177 12.42 8.16 0.73
N ILE A 178 12.52 7.20 1.64
CA ILE A 178 12.05 5.84 1.42
C ILE A 178 11.27 5.37 2.65
N LEU A 179 10.02 4.96 2.45
CA LEU A 179 9.27 4.21 3.47
C LEU A 179 9.48 2.71 3.21
N HIS A 180 10.03 2.04 4.21
CA HIS A 180 10.27 0.60 4.22
C HIS A 180 9.12 -0.11 4.93
N MET A 181 8.59 -1.17 4.32
CA MET A 181 7.66 -2.13 4.90
C MET A 181 8.34 -3.50 4.86
N TYR A 182 9.09 -3.81 5.94
CA TYR A 182 9.96 -4.97 6.03
C TYR A 182 9.17 -6.29 5.98
N ASP A 183 8.00 -6.33 6.61
CA ASP A 183 7.07 -7.48 6.61
C ASP A 183 6.69 -7.95 5.20
N ARG A 184 6.56 -7.00 4.27
CA ARG A 184 6.11 -7.24 2.88
C ARG A 184 7.25 -7.19 1.88
N ASN A 185 8.47 -6.84 2.31
CA ASN A 185 9.60 -6.53 1.43
C ASN A 185 9.24 -5.45 0.38
N VAL A 186 8.61 -4.38 0.83
CA VAL A 186 8.14 -3.28 -0.02
C VAL A 186 8.83 -1.97 0.36
N ASP A 187 9.32 -1.25 -0.65
CA ASP A 187 9.80 0.11 -0.49
C ASP A 187 8.91 1.09 -1.28
N LEU A 188 8.60 2.22 -0.67
CA LEU A 188 7.99 3.38 -1.33
C LEU A 188 8.99 4.52 -1.35
N GLU A 189 9.51 4.81 -2.52
CA GLU A 189 10.53 5.82 -2.73
C GLU A 189 9.91 7.13 -3.23
N TYR A 190 10.15 8.22 -2.51
CA TYR A 190 9.67 9.58 -2.77
C TYR A 190 10.82 10.44 -3.29
N ARG A 191 10.62 11.11 -4.45
CA ARG A 191 11.67 11.88 -5.15
C ARG A 191 11.14 13.22 -5.66
N ILE A 192 12.07 14.16 -5.86
CA ILE A 192 11.83 15.40 -6.61
C ILE A 192 12.50 15.27 -7.97
N ARG A 193 11.73 15.21 -9.06
CA ARG A 193 12.26 15.32 -10.43
C ARG A 193 12.38 16.78 -10.84
N SER A 194 13.55 17.18 -11.33
CA SER A 194 13.75 18.45 -12.04
C SER A 194 13.18 18.37 -13.46
N SER A 195 12.56 19.45 -13.90
CA SER A 195 11.83 19.64 -15.17
C SER A 195 12.68 19.55 -16.45
N GLN A 196 13.86 18.91 -16.42
CA GLN A 196 14.72 18.71 -17.59
C GLN A 196 14.68 17.29 -18.18
N GLN A 197 13.76 16.45 -17.72
CA GLN A 197 13.36 15.20 -18.40
C GLN A 197 11.85 15.23 -18.68
N GLU A 198 11.40 16.28 -19.34
CA GLU A 198 10.09 16.34 -20.00
C GLU A 198 10.26 16.01 -21.49
N ALA A 199 10.28 14.72 -21.77
CA ALA A 199 9.94 14.09 -23.05
C ALA A 199 10.03 12.58 -22.75
N THR A 200 8.96 11.83 -22.49
CA THR A 200 7.71 11.73 -23.24
C THR A 200 6.58 11.26 -22.32
N SER A 201 5.65 12.17 -22.02
CA SER A 201 4.20 11.94 -21.87
C SER A 201 3.59 13.15 -21.15
N THR A 202 3.52 14.28 -21.84
CA THR A 202 2.50 15.28 -21.54
C THR A 202 1.14 14.63 -21.78
N CYS A 203 0.57 14.01 -20.76
CA CYS A 203 -0.88 13.96 -20.65
C CYS A 203 -1.21 15.06 -19.66
N ALA A 204 -1.76 16.17 -20.14
CA ALA A 204 -2.52 17.07 -19.28
C ALA A 204 -3.47 16.16 -18.48
N LYS A 205 -3.29 16.07 -17.15
CA LYS A 205 -4.20 15.27 -16.34
C LYS A 205 -5.58 15.87 -16.54
N LYS A 206 -6.44 15.13 -17.23
CA LYS A 206 -7.86 15.43 -17.33
C LYS A 206 -8.35 15.56 -15.89
N GLU A 207 -9.12 16.59 -15.59
CA GLU A 207 -9.71 16.71 -14.26
C GLU A 207 -10.58 15.47 -13.99
N LEU A 208 -10.59 14.95 -12.75
CA LEU A 208 -11.51 13.87 -12.42
C LEU A 208 -12.95 14.36 -12.60
N THR A 209 -13.79 13.50 -13.14
CA THR A 209 -15.23 13.74 -13.19
C THR A 209 -15.81 13.90 -11.79
N GLU A 210 -16.94 14.58 -11.66
CA GLU A 210 -17.60 14.76 -10.37
C GLU A 210 -17.97 13.40 -9.75
N THR A 211 -18.51 12.49 -10.56
CA THR A 211 -18.83 11.13 -10.12
C THR A 211 -17.60 10.36 -9.62
N GLU A 212 -16.42 10.52 -10.25
CA GLU A 212 -15.17 9.93 -9.74
C GLU A 212 -14.74 10.53 -8.40
N LYS A 213 -14.91 11.84 -8.21
CA LYS A 213 -14.56 12.52 -6.96
C LYS A 213 -15.38 11.92 -5.80
N PHE A 214 -16.68 11.71 -6.01
CA PHE A 214 -17.55 11.08 -5.02
C PHE A 214 -17.19 9.62 -4.71
N VAL A 215 -16.87 8.81 -5.73
CA VAL A 215 -16.40 7.44 -5.50
C VAL A 215 -15.09 7.44 -4.70
N ASN A 216 -14.15 8.32 -5.05
CA ASN A 216 -12.88 8.43 -4.31
C ASN A 216 -13.08 8.85 -2.86
N GLU A 217 -14.04 9.74 -2.59
CA GLU A 217 -14.43 10.10 -1.23
C GLU A 217 -14.96 8.89 -0.45
N ALA A 218 -15.89 8.12 -1.03
CA ALA A 218 -16.41 6.91 -0.39
C ALA A 218 -15.32 5.88 -0.09
N LEU A 219 -14.41 5.64 -1.04
CA LEU A 219 -13.31 4.70 -0.85
C LEU A 219 -12.32 5.19 0.23
N ALA A 220 -12.11 6.50 0.35
CA ALA A 220 -11.32 7.07 1.43
C ALA A 220 -11.99 6.86 2.81
N GLN A 221 -13.31 6.99 2.90
CA GLN A 221 -14.06 6.72 4.13
C GLN A 221 -13.93 5.24 4.55
N LEU A 222 -14.03 4.31 3.61
CA LEU A 222 -13.78 2.89 3.88
C LEU A 222 -12.36 2.61 4.35
N GLN A 223 -11.35 3.29 3.79
CA GLN A 223 -9.97 3.16 4.25
C GLN A 223 -9.78 3.67 5.69
N MET A 224 -10.62 4.61 6.13
CA MET A 224 -10.67 5.10 7.51
C MET A 224 -11.48 4.19 8.45
N GLY A 225 -12.11 3.13 7.92
CA GLY A 225 -12.96 2.20 8.68
C GLY A 225 -14.41 2.66 8.82
N ASN A 226 -14.84 3.68 8.06
CA ASN A 226 -16.22 4.13 8.06
C ASN A 226 -16.98 3.38 6.95
N ASP A 227 -17.91 2.49 7.29
CA ASP A 227 -18.67 1.67 6.33
C ASP A 227 -20.18 1.95 6.31
N GLY A 228 -20.65 2.89 7.12
CA GLY A 228 -22.03 3.38 7.14
C GLY A 228 -22.27 4.63 6.27
N ASP A 229 -23.04 5.57 6.79
CA ASP A 229 -23.51 6.77 6.07
C ASP A 229 -22.40 7.58 5.40
N ALA A 230 -21.23 7.70 6.03
CA ALA A 230 -20.10 8.44 5.49
C ALA A 230 -19.59 7.85 4.16
N THR A 231 -19.74 6.54 3.94
CA THR A 231 -19.42 5.88 2.67
C THR A 231 -20.63 5.84 1.74
N TYR A 232 -21.82 5.60 2.29
CA TYR A 232 -23.05 5.53 1.51
C TYR A 232 -23.38 6.83 0.77
N HIS A 233 -23.31 7.98 1.46
CA HIS A 233 -23.76 9.25 0.90
C HIS A 233 -22.96 9.69 -0.34
N PRO A 234 -21.62 9.64 -0.34
CA PRO A 234 -20.86 9.94 -1.55
C PRO A 234 -21.17 8.95 -2.68
N LEU A 235 -21.39 7.65 -2.41
CA LEU A 235 -21.79 6.71 -3.47
C LEU A 235 -23.16 7.02 -4.05
N TYR A 236 -24.12 7.43 -3.22
CA TYR A 236 -25.41 7.93 -3.67
C TYR A 236 -25.25 9.20 -4.53
N GLN A 237 -24.35 10.11 -4.15
CA GLN A 237 -24.04 11.31 -4.93
C GLN A 237 -23.36 10.98 -6.27
N ALA A 238 -22.43 10.02 -6.31
CA ALA A 238 -21.86 9.50 -7.54
C ALA A 238 -22.95 8.97 -8.48
N TRP A 239 -23.86 8.16 -7.94
CA TRP A 239 -25.01 7.62 -8.67
C TRP A 239 -25.88 8.71 -9.28
N ARG A 240 -26.22 9.74 -8.50
CA ARG A 240 -27.00 10.89 -8.96
C ARG A 240 -26.25 11.74 -10.00
N SER A 241 -24.94 11.91 -9.81
CA SER A 241 -24.09 12.74 -10.68
C SER A 241 -24.04 12.18 -12.10
N TYR A 242 -23.71 10.89 -12.29
CA TYR A 242 -23.66 10.34 -13.63
C TYR A 242 -25.05 10.17 -14.27
N ARG A 243 -26.12 10.03 -13.47
CA ARG A 243 -27.51 10.03 -14.00
C ARG A 243 -27.91 11.39 -14.54
N TYR A 244 -27.39 12.46 -13.93
CA TYR A 244 -27.62 13.82 -14.39
C TYR A 244 -26.77 14.16 -15.62
N ASP A 245 -25.50 13.74 -15.63
CA ASP A 245 -24.57 13.90 -16.75
C ASP A 245 -23.86 12.58 -17.08
N PRO A 246 -24.44 11.76 -17.99
CA PRO A 246 -23.86 10.49 -18.40
C PRO A 246 -22.53 10.63 -19.15
N ALA A 247 -22.23 11.81 -19.71
CA ALA A 247 -21.00 12.02 -20.47
C ALA A 247 -19.75 11.79 -19.60
N GLN A 248 -19.86 12.02 -18.29
CA GLN A 248 -18.83 11.73 -17.30
C GLN A 248 -18.32 10.27 -17.37
N LEU A 249 -19.19 9.31 -17.69
CA LEU A 249 -18.83 7.88 -17.76
C LEU A 249 -17.77 7.59 -18.84
N SER A 250 -17.74 8.38 -19.91
CA SER A 250 -16.74 8.27 -20.98
C SER A 250 -15.36 8.82 -20.56
N GLU A 251 -15.32 9.63 -19.50
CA GLU A 251 -14.13 10.34 -19.05
C GLU A 251 -13.48 9.73 -17.81
N ILE A 252 -14.09 8.67 -17.25
CA ILE A 252 -13.58 7.95 -16.08
C ILE A 252 -12.13 7.53 -16.30
N GLN A 253 -11.27 7.84 -15.34
CA GLN A 253 -9.84 7.57 -15.41
C GLN A 253 -9.49 6.29 -14.65
N ASN A 254 -10.02 6.13 -13.43
CA ASN A 254 -9.77 4.96 -12.60
C ASN A 254 -10.90 3.93 -12.64
N TYR A 255 -10.92 3.13 -13.70
CA TYR A 255 -11.95 2.10 -13.91
C TYR A 255 -12.08 1.11 -12.74
N GLY A 256 -10.97 0.72 -12.09
CA GLY A 256 -11.00 -0.28 -11.03
C GLY A 256 -11.68 0.23 -9.76
N GLU A 257 -11.29 1.43 -9.32
CA GLU A 257 -11.88 2.08 -8.15
C GLU A 257 -13.32 2.51 -8.41
N TYR A 258 -13.60 3.07 -9.59
CA TYR A 258 -14.96 3.49 -9.96
C TYR A 258 -15.94 2.31 -9.96
N GLY A 259 -15.59 1.21 -10.64
CA GLY A 259 -16.41 0.01 -10.66
C GLY A 259 -16.56 -0.66 -9.28
N MET A 260 -15.51 -0.61 -8.45
CA MET A 260 -15.59 -1.06 -7.05
C MET A 260 -16.53 -0.21 -6.21
N GLY A 261 -16.51 1.12 -6.38
CA GLY A 261 -17.44 2.03 -5.70
C GLY A 261 -18.91 1.70 -5.99
N LEU A 262 -19.25 1.50 -7.27
CA LEU A 262 -20.62 1.12 -7.67
C LEU A 262 -21.02 -0.26 -7.12
N MET A 263 -20.10 -1.23 -7.12
CA MET A 263 -20.33 -2.55 -6.51
C MET A 263 -20.60 -2.44 -5.00
N ILE A 264 -19.84 -1.59 -4.29
CA ILE A 264 -20.07 -1.33 -2.86
C ILE A 264 -21.41 -0.64 -2.65
N PHE A 265 -21.78 0.30 -3.52
CA PHE A 265 -23.06 0.97 -3.42
C PHE A 265 -24.24 -0.01 -3.46
N LEU A 266 -24.21 -0.95 -4.41
CA LEU A 266 -25.19 -2.05 -4.49
C LEU A 266 -25.23 -2.89 -3.21
N SER A 267 -24.08 -3.11 -2.55
CA SER A 267 -24.03 -3.93 -1.34
C SER A 267 -24.76 -3.35 -0.13
N PHE A 268 -25.07 -2.05 -0.12
CA PHE A 268 -25.92 -1.44 0.90
C PHE A 268 -27.39 -1.87 0.81
N GLY A 269 -27.83 -2.40 -0.34
CA GLY A 269 -29.18 -2.93 -0.52
C GLY A 269 -30.29 -1.87 -0.44
N THR A 270 -29.97 -0.59 -0.64
CA THR A 270 -30.94 0.52 -0.60
C THR A 270 -31.63 0.76 -1.94
N ILE A 271 -31.11 0.19 -3.03
CA ILE A 271 -31.69 0.27 -4.36
C ILE A 271 -32.67 -0.88 -4.53
N SER A 272 -33.96 -0.60 -4.54
CA SER A 272 -35.02 -1.61 -4.64
C SER A 272 -35.52 -1.84 -6.07
N ASP A 273 -35.37 -0.85 -6.94
CA ASP A 273 -35.82 -0.92 -8.32
C ASP A 273 -34.87 -1.78 -9.17
N ILE A 274 -35.41 -2.73 -9.93
CA ILE A 274 -34.61 -3.72 -10.65
C ILE A 274 -33.84 -3.09 -11.82
N ASP A 275 -34.39 -2.06 -12.46
CA ASP A 275 -33.76 -1.37 -13.58
C ASP A 275 -32.57 -0.54 -13.06
N ASP A 276 -32.74 0.13 -11.91
CA ASP A 276 -31.66 0.83 -11.22
C ASP A 276 -30.55 -0.14 -10.73
N GLN A 277 -30.93 -1.32 -10.21
CA GLN A 277 -29.96 -2.37 -9.85
C GLN A 277 -29.20 -2.87 -11.09
N GLN A 278 -29.91 -3.11 -12.20
CA GLN A 278 -29.32 -3.55 -13.46
C GLN A 278 -28.35 -2.51 -13.99
N GLN A 279 -28.73 -1.22 -13.98
CA GLN A 279 -27.86 -0.13 -14.38
C GLN A 279 -26.56 -0.12 -13.56
N LEU A 280 -26.66 -0.12 -12.24
CA LEU A 280 -25.49 -0.08 -11.36
C LEU A 280 -24.60 -1.31 -11.53
N ALA A 281 -25.20 -2.50 -11.63
CA ALA A 281 -24.45 -3.74 -11.79
C ALA A 281 -23.72 -3.78 -13.13
N SER A 282 -24.36 -3.28 -14.19
CA SER A 282 -23.80 -3.18 -15.53
C SER A 282 -22.66 -2.18 -15.63
N LEU A 283 -22.81 -1.01 -15.00
CA LEU A 283 -21.74 -0.01 -14.95
C LEU A 283 -20.57 -0.51 -14.11
N ALA A 284 -20.82 -1.11 -12.95
CA ALA A 284 -19.78 -1.74 -12.14
C ALA A 284 -19.01 -2.80 -12.96
N TYR A 285 -19.73 -3.67 -13.66
CA TYR A 285 -19.14 -4.71 -14.51
C TYR A 285 -18.32 -4.13 -15.67
N LEU A 286 -18.84 -3.09 -16.35
CA LEU A 286 -18.16 -2.38 -17.44
C LEU A 286 -16.78 -1.90 -16.96
N PHE A 287 -16.74 -1.11 -15.89
CA PHE A 287 -15.51 -0.51 -15.43
C PHE A 287 -14.54 -1.53 -14.83
N ILE A 288 -15.02 -2.52 -14.06
CA ILE A 288 -14.16 -3.61 -13.59
C ILE A 288 -13.56 -4.39 -14.77
N SER A 289 -14.35 -4.67 -15.81
CA SER A 289 -13.86 -5.38 -17.00
C SER A 289 -12.84 -4.56 -17.81
N LYS A 290 -13.05 -3.24 -17.95
CA LYS A 290 -12.03 -2.35 -18.54
C LYS A 290 -10.76 -2.29 -17.69
N ALA A 291 -10.88 -2.34 -16.37
CA ALA A 291 -9.73 -2.42 -15.47
C ALA A 291 -8.97 -3.75 -15.64
N ILE A 292 -9.67 -4.88 -15.79
CA ILE A 292 -9.06 -6.19 -16.06
C ILE A 292 -8.29 -6.17 -17.38
N ASN A 293 -8.85 -5.60 -18.44
CA ASN A 293 -8.14 -5.47 -19.72
C ASN A 293 -6.84 -4.65 -19.60
N LYS A 294 -6.80 -3.65 -18.71
CA LYS A 294 -5.58 -2.88 -18.41
C LYS A 294 -4.60 -3.63 -17.49
N LYS A 295 -5.10 -4.46 -16.56
CA LYS A 295 -4.30 -5.15 -15.53
C LYS A 295 -4.78 -6.59 -15.34
N PRO A 296 -4.53 -7.50 -16.32
CA PRO A 296 -5.08 -8.86 -16.31
C PRO A 296 -4.46 -9.78 -15.25
N THR A 297 -3.42 -9.34 -14.54
CA THR A 297 -2.78 -10.10 -13.47
C THR A 297 -3.30 -9.75 -12.07
N ASP A 298 -4.17 -8.74 -11.95
CA ASP A 298 -4.72 -8.31 -10.66
C ASP A 298 -5.90 -9.19 -10.25
N CYS A 299 -5.64 -10.13 -9.34
CA CYS A 299 -6.66 -11.07 -8.85
C CYS A 299 -7.83 -10.38 -8.12
N ASN A 300 -7.66 -9.17 -7.59
CA ASN A 300 -8.75 -8.46 -6.92
C ASN A 300 -9.80 -7.96 -7.93
N LEU A 301 -9.41 -7.66 -9.17
CA LEU A 301 -10.36 -7.25 -10.19
C LEU A 301 -11.26 -8.43 -10.59
N TYR A 302 -10.68 -9.62 -10.77
CA TYR A 302 -11.46 -10.85 -10.99
C TYR A 302 -12.35 -11.18 -9.80
N LYS A 303 -11.83 -11.07 -8.58
CA LYS A 303 -12.61 -11.21 -7.34
C LYS A 303 -13.84 -10.31 -7.34
N ASN A 304 -13.65 -9.02 -7.62
CA ASN A 304 -14.74 -8.04 -7.62
C ASN A 304 -15.76 -8.34 -8.73
N ARG A 305 -15.30 -8.70 -9.94
CA ARG A 305 -16.20 -9.05 -11.04
C ARG A 305 -17.04 -10.29 -10.74
N ILE A 306 -16.43 -11.35 -10.20
CA ILE A 306 -17.15 -12.55 -9.79
C ILE A 306 -18.14 -12.21 -8.66
N LEU A 307 -17.71 -11.47 -7.64
CA LEU A 307 -18.57 -11.11 -6.52
C LEU A 307 -19.80 -10.33 -6.99
N LEU A 308 -19.59 -9.33 -7.86
CA LEU A 308 -20.66 -8.55 -8.48
C LEU A 308 -21.67 -9.44 -9.21
N MET A 309 -21.21 -10.36 -10.05
CA MET A 309 -22.07 -11.30 -10.79
C MET A 309 -22.84 -12.24 -9.86
N LEU A 310 -22.26 -12.65 -8.73
CA LEU A 310 -22.91 -13.55 -7.77
C LEU A 310 -23.95 -12.82 -6.91
N THR A 311 -23.64 -11.63 -6.41
CA THR A 311 -24.53 -10.90 -5.49
C THR A 311 -25.63 -10.14 -6.21
N ASN A 312 -25.45 -9.81 -7.50
CA ASN A 312 -26.43 -9.10 -8.31
C ASN A 312 -26.86 -9.95 -9.52
N HIS A 313 -26.97 -11.27 -9.32
CA HIS A 313 -27.18 -12.24 -10.39
C HIS A 313 -28.41 -11.90 -11.24
N GLU A 314 -29.56 -11.67 -10.62
CA GLU A 314 -30.82 -11.39 -11.31
C GLU A 314 -30.73 -10.13 -12.17
N ALA A 315 -30.36 -9.00 -11.56
CA ALA A 315 -30.23 -7.72 -12.24
C ALA A 315 -29.21 -7.77 -13.39
N PHE A 316 -28.02 -8.34 -13.15
CA PHE A 316 -26.98 -8.41 -14.17
C PHE A 316 -27.31 -9.40 -15.29
N GLN A 317 -28.10 -10.45 -15.01
CA GLN A 317 -28.55 -11.41 -16.02
C GLN A 317 -29.32 -10.73 -17.14
N TYR A 318 -30.16 -9.74 -16.87
CA TYR A 318 -30.87 -8.98 -17.90
C TYR A 318 -29.93 -8.28 -18.88
N THR A 319 -28.80 -7.78 -18.39
CA THR A 319 -27.76 -7.17 -19.22
C THR A 319 -27.02 -8.20 -20.05
N VAL A 320 -26.69 -9.35 -19.46
CA VAL A 320 -26.08 -10.45 -20.22
C VAL A 320 -27.02 -10.94 -21.31
N SER A 321 -28.30 -11.15 -21.00
CA SER A 321 -29.34 -11.53 -21.98
C SER A 321 -29.42 -10.51 -23.12
N SER A 322 -29.47 -9.22 -22.81
CA SER A 322 -29.46 -8.14 -23.81
C SER A 322 -28.22 -8.16 -24.71
N ALA A 323 -27.05 -8.42 -24.15
CA ALA A 323 -25.80 -8.49 -24.90
C ALA A 323 -25.70 -9.75 -25.78
N VAL A 324 -26.24 -10.88 -25.34
CA VAL A 324 -26.10 -12.17 -26.05
C VAL A 324 -27.17 -12.39 -27.11
N ASN A 325 -28.38 -11.83 -26.93
CA ASN A 325 -29.57 -12.11 -27.75
C ASN A 325 -29.93 -10.97 -28.71
N THR A 326 -29.07 -10.73 -29.69
CA THR A 326 -29.19 -9.60 -30.63
C THR A 326 -29.99 -9.91 -31.91
N GLY A 327 -30.70 -11.05 -32.02
CA GLY A 327 -31.13 -11.54 -33.35
C GLY A 327 -32.50 -12.22 -33.49
N ASP A 328 -32.99 -12.98 -32.52
CA ASP A 328 -34.17 -13.82 -32.78
C ASP A 328 -35.40 -13.25 -32.06
N GLY A 329 -36.40 -12.82 -32.84
CA GLY A 329 -37.74 -12.40 -32.38
C GLY A 329 -38.54 -13.44 -31.57
N LEU A 330 -37.85 -14.47 -31.06
CA LEU A 330 -38.29 -15.48 -30.09
C LEU A 330 -38.00 -15.08 -28.62
N GLY A 331 -37.36 -13.92 -28.38
CA GLY A 331 -37.10 -13.39 -27.03
C GLY A 331 -38.36 -13.23 -26.14
N PHE A 332 -39.55 -13.22 -26.75
CA PHE A 332 -40.84 -13.15 -26.06
C PHE A 332 -41.29 -14.48 -25.40
N MET A 333 -40.66 -15.62 -25.71
CA MET A 333 -41.02 -16.93 -25.16
C MET A 333 -40.25 -17.33 -23.87
N GLY A 334 -39.51 -16.41 -23.25
CA GLY A 334 -38.82 -16.65 -21.97
C GLY A 334 -37.52 -17.47 -22.08
N PHE A 335 -37.09 -17.86 -23.28
CA PHE A 335 -35.81 -18.54 -23.53
C PHE A 335 -34.58 -17.64 -23.30
N SER A 336 -34.75 -16.32 -23.42
CA SER A 336 -33.68 -15.33 -23.21
C SER A 336 -33.10 -15.33 -21.80
N ASN A 337 -33.91 -15.68 -20.80
CA ASN A 337 -33.48 -15.81 -19.40
C ASN A 337 -32.60 -17.07 -19.19
N PHE A 338 -32.86 -18.15 -19.95
CA PHE A 338 -32.04 -19.36 -19.87
C PHE A 338 -30.65 -19.15 -20.48
N GLU A 339 -30.57 -18.44 -21.61
CA GLU A 339 -29.31 -18.13 -22.29
C GLU A 339 -28.44 -17.13 -21.51
N GLY A 340 -29.06 -16.13 -20.88
CA GLY A 340 -28.35 -15.20 -19.98
C GLY A 340 -27.73 -15.91 -18.80
N ARG A 341 -28.49 -16.77 -18.11
CA ARG A 341 -28.00 -17.56 -16.97
C ARG A 341 -26.90 -18.53 -17.37
N ASP A 342 -27.07 -19.24 -18.48
CA ASP A 342 -26.06 -20.14 -19.03
C ASP A 342 -24.74 -19.39 -19.30
N SER A 343 -24.87 -18.22 -19.94
CA SER A 343 -23.74 -17.35 -20.26
C SER A 343 -23.01 -16.87 -19.00
N MET A 344 -23.76 -16.45 -17.97
CA MET A 344 -23.18 -16.04 -16.68
C MET A 344 -22.37 -17.16 -16.02
N TYR A 345 -22.87 -18.40 -16.02
CA TYR A 345 -22.12 -19.53 -15.44
C TYR A 345 -20.81 -19.80 -16.17
N LYS A 346 -20.79 -19.68 -17.51
CA LYS A 346 -19.57 -19.82 -18.31
C LYS A 346 -18.57 -18.70 -18.01
N MET A 347 -19.05 -17.46 -17.88
CA MET A 347 -18.26 -16.29 -17.51
C MET A 347 -17.63 -16.46 -16.11
N GLU A 348 -18.44 -16.79 -15.11
CA GLU A 348 -17.98 -17.07 -13.74
C GLU A 348 -16.91 -18.18 -13.71
N PHE A 349 -17.13 -19.28 -14.46
CA PHE A 349 -16.16 -20.37 -14.54
C PHE A 349 -14.83 -19.93 -15.17
N ALA A 350 -14.89 -19.12 -16.23
CA ALA A 350 -13.70 -18.60 -16.89
C ALA A 350 -12.85 -17.72 -15.96
N ASP A 351 -13.47 -16.85 -15.18
CA ASP A 351 -12.77 -15.99 -14.21
C ASP A 351 -12.17 -16.79 -13.05
N LEU A 352 -12.93 -17.74 -12.48
CA LEU A 352 -12.45 -18.62 -11.42
C LEU A 352 -11.27 -19.49 -11.89
N ASN A 353 -11.32 -19.96 -13.15
CA ASN A 353 -10.23 -20.72 -13.75
C ASN A 353 -9.00 -19.85 -14.05
N ALA A 354 -9.19 -18.57 -14.38
CA ALA A 354 -8.08 -17.64 -14.64
C ALA A 354 -7.31 -17.27 -13.36
N SER A 355 -7.96 -17.33 -12.19
CA SER A 355 -7.36 -16.96 -10.91
C SER A 355 -7.52 -18.05 -9.84
N PRO A 356 -6.74 -19.17 -9.89
CA PRO A 356 -6.84 -20.27 -8.94
C PRO A 356 -6.67 -19.86 -7.46
N ARG A 357 -5.96 -18.75 -7.20
CA ARG A 357 -5.81 -18.18 -5.85
C ARG A 357 -7.15 -17.78 -5.21
N LEU A 358 -8.17 -17.47 -6.01
CA LEU A 358 -9.51 -17.14 -5.52
C LEU A 358 -10.22 -18.36 -4.92
N LEU A 359 -9.81 -19.58 -5.29
CA LEU A 359 -10.36 -20.82 -4.73
C LEU A 359 -9.93 -21.07 -3.27
N LEU A 360 -9.08 -20.20 -2.70
CA LEU A 360 -8.82 -20.17 -1.26
C LEU A 360 -9.98 -19.57 -0.45
N ILE A 361 -10.93 -18.91 -1.12
CA ILE A 361 -12.12 -18.33 -0.50
C ILE A 361 -13.28 -19.31 -0.69
N ASP A 362 -13.88 -19.76 0.41
CA ASP A 362 -14.90 -20.83 0.41
C ASP A 362 -16.07 -20.56 -0.52
N LEU A 363 -16.54 -19.31 -0.59
CA LEU A 363 -17.60 -18.89 -1.50
C LEU A 363 -17.26 -19.25 -2.96
N PHE A 364 -16.06 -18.90 -3.41
CA PHE A 364 -15.59 -19.12 -4.77
C PHE A 364 -15.24 -20.59 -5.02
N ALA A 365 -14.66 -21.28 -4.03
CA ALA A 365 -14.40 -22.71 -4.09
C ALA A 365 -15.70 -23.52 -4.22
N SER A 366 -16.75 -23.14 -3.49
CA SER A 366 -18.08 -23.74 -3.57
C SER A 366 -18.67 -23.52 -4.96
N LYS A 367 -18.67 -22.27 -5.44
CA LYS A 367 -19.19 -21.93 -6.75
C LYS A 367 -18.46 -22.66 -7.88
N TYR A 368 -17.13 -22.74 -7.82
CA TYR A 368 -16.32 -23.45 -8.79
C TYR A 368 -16.66 -24.95 -8.84
N ARG A 369 -16.89 -25.59 -7.69
CA ARG A 369 -17.32 -26.99 -7.61
C ARG A 369 -18.71 -27.20 -8.22
N ASP A 370 -19.67 -26.33 -7.92
CA ASP A 370 -21.01 -26.39 -8.55
C ASP A 370 -20.91 -26.28 -10.07
N LEU A 371 -20.12 -25.33 -10.58
CA LEU A 371 -19.90 -25.17 -12.03
C LEU A 371 -19.24 -26.41 -12.65
N LYS A 372 -18.25 -27.02 -11.99
CA LYS A 372 -17.67 -28.30 -12.45
C LYS A 372 -18.70 -29.42 -12.51
N LEU A 373 -19.58 -29.52 -11.51
CA LEU A 373 -20.67 -30.51 -11.52
C LEU A 373 -21.64 -30.28 -12.68
N LYS A 374 -21.97 -29.02 -13.00
CA LYS A 374 -22.78 -28.67 -14.18
C LYS A 374 -22.11 -29.09 -15.49
N ILE A 375 -20.80 -28.91 -15.60
CA ILE A 375 -20.04 -29.37 -16.78
C ILE A 375 -20.11 -30.89 -16.87
N ALA A 376 -19.84 -31.60 -15.78
CA ALA A 376 -19.86 -33.06 -15.74
C ALA A 376 -21.25 -33.68 -16.02
N SER A 377 -22.33 -32.96 -15.70
CA SER A 377 -23.71 -33.39 -15.94
C SER A 377 -24.27 -33.00 -17.32
N ASN A 378 -23.42 -32.48 -18.23
CA ASN A 378 -23.83 -31.96 -19.55
C ASN A 378 -24.87 -30.83 -19.49
N PHE A 379 -24.89 -30.04 -18.40
CA PHE A 379 -25.80 -28.90 -18.25
C PHE A 379 -25.68 -27.91 -19.42
N PHE A 380 -24.45 -27.69 -19.90
CA PHE A 380 -24.11 -26.77 -20.99
C PHE A 380 -24.30 -27.36 -22.40
N GLY A 381 -24.84 -28.57 -22.50
CA GLY A 381 -24.96 -29.34 -23.74
C GLY A 381 -23.89 -30.40 -23.93
N GLN A 382 -24.14 -31.33 -24.83
CA GLN A 382 -23.26 -32.47 -25.13
C GLN A 382 -21.90 -32.00 -25.69
N GLY A 383 -20.82 -32.63 -25.23
CA GLY A 383 -19.46 -32.37 -25.73
C GLY A 383 -18.79 -31.12 -25.13
N LYS A 384 -19.43 -30.41 -24.20
CA LYS A 384 -18.82 -29.31 -23.46
C LYS A 384 -17.92 -29.85 -22.34
N ASN A 385 -16.68 -29.37 -22.32
CA ASN A 385 -15.67 -29.67 -21.30
C ASN A 385 -15.10 -28.38 -20.69
N GLU A 386 -14.33 -28.49 -19.60
CA GLU A 386 -13.77 -27.31 -18.90
C GLU A 386 -13.02 -26.33 -19.85
N PRO A 387 -12.09 -26.77 -20.73
CA PRO A 387 -11.44 -25.86 -21.68
C PRO A 387 -12.40 -25.13 -22.62
N SER A 388 -13.43 -25.83 -23.14
CA SER A 388 -14.43 -25.22 -24.02
C SER A 388 -15.25 -24.16 -23.28
N ILE A 389 -15.65 -24.44 -22.04
CA ILE A 389 -16.43 -23.53 -21.19
C ILE A 389 -15.61 -22.29 -20.81
N VAL A 390 -14.32 -22.45 -20.51
CA VAL A 390 -13.41 -21.32 -20.29
C VAL A 390 -13.29 -20.44 -21.53
N THR A 391 -13.19 -21.06 -22.72
CA THR A 391 -13.08 -20.33 -24.00
C THR A 391 -14.36 -19.56 -24.30
N GLU A 392 -15.52 -20.19 -24.15
CA GLU A 392 -16.83 -19.54 -24.30
C GLU A 392 -17.05 -18.43 -23.29
N GLY A 393 -16.73 -18.66 -22.01
CA GLY A 393 -16.85 -17.65 -20.96
C GLY A 393 -16.03 -16.40 -21.24
N LYS A 394 -14.79 -16.55 -21.74
CA LYS A 394 -13.96 -15.42 -22.19
C LYS A 394 -14.58 -14.67 -23.36
N ALA A 395 -15.12 -15.39 -24.35
CA ALA A 395 -15.81 -14.78 -25.49
C ALA A 395 -17.07 -14.01 -25.05
N LEU A 396 -17.83 -14.56 -24.10
CA LEU A 396 -18.99 -13.91 -23.51
C LEU A 396 -18.61 -12.65 -22.73
N HIS A 397 -17.55 -12.68 -21.92
CA HIS A 397 -17.03 -11.48 -21.27
C HIS A 397 -16.72 -10.37 -22.28
N ALA A 398 -16.07 -10.71 -23.39
CA ALA A 398 -15.76 -9.75 -24.46
C ALA A 398 -17.03 -9.22 -25.13
N LYS A 399 -18.03 -10.08 -25.39
CA LYS A 399 -19.32 -9.70 -25.99
C LYS A 399 -20.11 -8.74 -25.09
N VAL A 400 -20.24 -9.07 -23.80
CA VAL A 400 -20.93 -8.21 -22.81
C VAL A 400 -20.21 -6.88 -22.64
N LEU A 401 -18.87 -6.89 -22.59
CA LEU A 401 -18.09 -5.66 -22.50
C LEU A 401 -18.30 -4.78 -23.72
N ALA A 402 -18.24 -5.34 -24.94
CA ALA A 402 -18.46 -4.57 -26.17
C ALA A 402 -19.88 -3.97 -26.21
N TYR A 403 -20.90 -4.74 -25.83
CA TYR A 403 -22.28 -4.26 -25.71
C TYR A 403 -22.39 -3.06 -24.76
N LEU A 404 -21.79 -3.14 -23.58
CA LEU A 404 -21.82 -2.06 -22.59
C LEU A 404 -21.00 -0.84 -23.03
N GLU A 405 -19.88 -1.04 -23.72
CA GLU A 405 -19.10 0.07 -24.27
C GLU A 405 -19.87 0.81 -25.37
N ASP A 406 -20.58 0.10 -26.24
CA ASP A 406 -21.43 0.71 -27.26
C ASP A 406 -22.58 1.48 -26.61
N LYS A 407 -23.37 0.81 -25.76
CA LYS A 407 -24.55 1.40 -25.12
C LYS A 407 -24.19 2.59 -24.22
N VAL A 408 -23.21 2.44 -23.32
CA VAL A 408 -22.93 3.44 -22.28
C VAL A 408 -21.94 4.50 -22.75
N ILE A 409 -20.84 4.08 -23.38
CA ILE A 409 -19.72 4.99 -23.66
C ILE A 409 -19.89 5.68 -25.02
N LYS A 410 -20.39 4.98 -26.04
CA LYS A 410 -20.60 5.57 -27.37
C LYS A 410 -21.96 6.26 -27.47
N ASP A 411 -23.02 5.60 -27.03
CA ASP A 411 -24.38 6.14 -27.17
C ASP A 411 -24.81 7.00 -25.97
N GLY A 412 -24.06 7.00 -24.87
CA GLY A 412 -24.42 7.73 -23.65
C GLY A 412 -25.69 7.21 -22.98
N ASN A 413 -26.18 6.03 -23.36
CA ASN A 413 -27.42 5.46 -22.90
C ASN A 413 -27.19 4.67 -21.60
N ILE A 414 -27.76 5.19 -20.51
CA ILE A 414 -27.71 4.57 -19.19
C ILE A 414 -29.06 3.99 -18.75
N ASP A 415 -30.06 3.97 -19.63
CA ASP A 415 -31.35 3.33 -19.35
C ASP A 415 -31.22 1.83 -19.64
N PHE A 416 -31.46 0.98 -18.64
CA PHE A 416 -31.19 -0.46 -18.69
C PHE A 416 -32.45 -1.30 -18.75
#